data_AF-A0A395NKP2-F1
#
_entry.id   AF-A0A395NKP2-F1
#
_cell.length_a   1.000
_cell.length_b   1.000
_cell.length_c   1.000
_cell.angle_alpha   90.00
_cell.angle_beta   90.00
_cell.angle_gamma   90.00
#
_symmetry.space_group_name_H-M   'P 1'
#
loop_
_entity.id
_entity.type
_entity.pdbx_description
1 polymer ?
#
loop_
_entity_poly.entity_id
_entity_poly.type
_entity_poly.pdbx_seq_one_letter_code
_entity_poly.pdbx_strand_id
1 'polypeptide(L)'
;MKLSIPKTPTMFLKATETINHPSGHIIAPHCADLHDCHLDYEVELAVVIGKTCKDVSEDHAMEYVLGYMTANDVTARTHQNEVSQWDRGKGFDGFAPIGPVLVSSRVIPDPSVLKLRTVLNGQVMQQGEASDMIFTVPKIVSFLSQLDTGLYVAERHYHPDRDPLWNRCQPESTSSARRRGRALCNDQSWSWVADQSDRV
;
A
#
# COMPACT_ATOMS: atom_id res chain seq x y z
N MET A 1 8.69 -19.03 4.73
CA MET A 1 9.82 -18.83 5.67
C MET A 1 9.43 -17.77 6.67
N LYS A 2 9.74 -17.95 7.96
CA LYS A 2 9.55 -16.91 8.97
C LYS A 2 10.81 -16.02 8.94
N LEU A 3 10.71 -14.83 8.35
CA LEU A 3 11.82 -13.89 8.29
C LEU A 3 12.03 -13.29 9.69
N SER A 4 13.29 -13.04 10.08
CA SER A 4 13.61 -12.30 11.30
C SER A 4 13.15 -10.85 11.18
N ILE A 5 12.74 -10.25 12.28
CA ILE A 5 12.43 -8.82 12.33
C ILE A 5 13.67 -8.04 11.84
N PRO A 6 13.53 -7.21 10.79
CA PRO A 6 14.66 -6.47 10.24
C PRO A 6 15.15 -5.41 11.23
N LYS A 7 16.45 -5.10 11.17
CA LYS A 7 17.06 -4.03 11.99
C LYS A 7 16.98 -2.64 11.33
N THR A 8 16.75 -2.62 10.03
CA THR A 8 16.71 -1.42 9.20
C THR A 8 15.48 -1.52 8.27
N PRO A 9 14.78 -0.41 7.97
CA PRO A 9 13.68 -0.43 7.02
C PRO A 9 14.12 -1.01 5.66
N THR A 10 13.34 -1.98 5.15
CA THR A 10 13.47 -2.46 3.77
C THR A 10 12.87 -1.42 2.84
N MET A 11 13.51 -1.18 1.69
CA MET A 11 13.06 -0.18 0.72
C MET A 11 13.02 -0.75 -0.69
N PHE A 12 12.09 -0.23 -1.46
CA PHE A 12 11.89 -0.48 -2.88
C PHE A 12 11.11 0.72 -3.45
N LEU A 13 11.00 0.84 -4.77
CA LEU A 13 10.36 1.99 -5.41
C LEU A 13 9.20 1.55 -6.30
N LYS A 14 8.11 2.32 -6.23
CA LYS A 14 7.05 2.27 -7.24
C LYS A 14 7.18 3.50 -8.12
N ALA A 15 7.24 3.27 -9.43
CA ALA A 15 7.31 4.37 -10.41
C ALA A 15 6.05 5.24 -10.32
N THR A 16 6.16 6.51 -10.71
CA THR A 16 5.04 7.47 -10.69
C THR A 16 3.83 7.03 -11.52
N GLU A 17 4.08 6.26 -12.57
CA GLU A 17 3.12 5.67 -13.49
C GLU A 17 2.24 4.60 -12.82
N THR A 18 2.67 4.08 -11.66
CA THR A 18 1.85 3.16 -10.87
C THR A 18 0.72 3.87 -10.13
N ILE A 19 0.81 5.19 -9.91
CA ILE A 19 -0.20 5.95 -9.17
C ILE A 19 -1.55 5.84 -9.88
N ASN A 20 -2.57 5.50 -9.09
CA ASN A 20 -3.94 5.32 -9.58
C ASN A 20 -4.95 6.03 -8.69
N HIS A 21 -6.12 6.26 -9.25
CA HIS A 21 -7.29 6.68 -8.48
C HIS A 21 -7.61 5.61 -7.41
N PRO A 22 -8.06 5.97 -6.19
CA PRO A 22 -8.38 5.02 -5.12
C PRO A 22 -9.46 3.98 -5.50
N SER A 23 -10.33 4.33 -6.44
CA SER A 23 -11.34 3.44 -7.05
C SER A 23 -11.02 3.09 -8.51
N GLY A 24 -9.78 3.34 -8.94
CA GLY A 24 -9.32 3.04 -10.28
C GLY A 24 -9.24 1.53 -10.50
N HIS A 25 -9.47 1.10 -11.73
CA HIS A 25 -9.34 -0.31 -12.07
C HIS A 25 -7.88 -0.75 -12.01
N ILE A 26 -7.65 -1.94 -11.45
CA ILE A 26 -6.37 -2.65 -11.52
C ILE A 26 -6.38 -3.55 -12.76
N ILE A 27 -5.38 -3.41 -13.62
CA ILE A 27 -5.25 -4.23 -14.82
C ILE A 27 -4.23 -5.33 -14.55
N ALA A 28 -4.67 -6.59 -14.60
CA ALA A 28 -3.75 -7.72 -14.54
C ALA A 28 -2.76 -7.69 -15.73
N PRO A 29 -1.44 -7.83 -15.49
CA PRO A 29 -0.44 -7.83 -16.55
C PRO A 29 -0.68 -8.94 -17.57
N HIS A 30 -0.40 -8.77 -18.86
CA HIS A 30 -0.71 -9.81 -19.87
C HIS A 30 0.16 -11.08 -19.73
N CYS A 31 1.37 -10.95 -19.19
CA CYS A 31 2.22 -12.09 -18.82
C CYS A 31 1.69 -12.87 -17.60
N ALA A 32 0.62 -12.37 -16.97
CA ALA A 32 -0.24 -13.15 -16.12
C ALA A 32 -1.25 -13.91 -16.97
N ASP A 33 -0.94 -15.16 -17.32
CA ASP A 33 -2.04 -16.10 -17.44
C ASP A 33 -2.75 -16.10 -16.07
N LEU A 34 -4.05 -15.81 -16.05
CA LEU A 34 -4.85 -15.63 -14.82
C LEU A 34 -4.81 -16.85 -13.88
N HIS A 35 -4.25 -17.98 -14.32
CA HIS A 35 -4.01 -19.16 -13.49
C HIS A 35 -2.76 -19.06 -12.62
N ASP A 36 -1.71 -18.35 -13.04
CA ASP A 36 -0.40 -18.37 -12.40
C ASP A 36 0.06 -17.02 -11.82
N CYS A 37 -0.63 -15.92 -12.14
CA CYS A 37 -0.32 -14.64 -11.51
C CYS A 37 -1.18 -14.39 -10.28
N HIS A 38 -0.53 -14.51 -9.13
CA HIS A 38 -1.11 -14.16 -7.85
C HIS A 38 -1.02 -12.64 -7.67
N LEU A 39 -2.06 -11.95 -8.10
CA LEU A 39 -2.27 -10.56 -7.73
C LEU A 39 -2.73 -10.48 -6.27
N ASP A 40 -2.23 -9.48 -5.57
CA ASP A 40 -2.39 -9.37 -4.14
C ASP A 40 -2.53 -7.90 -3.73
N TYR A 41 -3.17 -7.69 -2.59
CA TYR A 41 -3.41 -6.38 -2.02
C TYR A 41 -2.68 -6.18 -0.70
N GLU A 42 -2.33 -4.93 -0.44
CA GLU A 42 -1.63 -4.53 0.77
C GLU A 42 -2.14 -3.15 1.17
N VAL A 43 -3.01 -3.07 2.19
CA VAL A 43 -3.43 -1.78 2.73
C VAL A 43 -2.29 -1.14 3.50
N GLU A 44 -1.92 0.07 3.11
CA GLU A 44 -0.79 0.79 3.68
C GLU A 44 -1.13 2.22 4.09
N LEU A 45 -0.34 2.72 5.05
CA LEU A 45 -0.33 4.13 5.42
C LEU A 45 0.63 4.89 4.50
N ALA A 46 0.09 5.73 3.62
CA ALA A 46 0.91 6.65 2.85
C ALA A 46 1.21 7.91 3.68
N VAL A 47 2.49 8.26 3.81
CA VAL A 47 3.00 9.43 4.51
C VAL A 47 3.46 10.46 3.49
N VAL A 48 2.75 11.58 3.38
CA VAL A 48 3.04 12.64 2.41
C VAL A 48 3.97 13.66 3.04
N ILE A 49 5.14 13.88 2.41
CA ILE A 49 6.11 14.90 2.83
C ILE A 49 5.73 16.25 2.22
N GLY A 50 5.65 17.29 3.06
CA GLY A 50 5.22 18.64 2.67
C GLY A 50 6.35 19.63 2.43
N LYS A 51 7.57 19.32 2.89
CA LYS A 51 8.75 20.16 2.72
C LYS A 51 10.00 19.29 2.58
N THR A 52 10.99 19.77 1.82
CA THR A 52 12.28 19.10 1.62
C THR A 52 12.91 18.71 2.97
N CYS A 53 13.22 17.42 3.15
CA CYS A 53 13.86 16.84 4.34
C CYS A 53 15.19 16.15 3.98
N LYS A 54 16.32 16.63 4.49
CA LYS A 54 17.62 15.96 4.31
C LYS A 54 18.29 15.75 5.65
N ASP A 55 18.72 14.52 5.92
CA ASP A 55 19.42 14.12 7.16
C ASP A 55 18.69 14.56 8.44
N VAL A 56 17.36 14.42 8.46
CA VAL A 56 16.49 14.86 9.55
C VAL A 56 16.52 13.83 10.69
N SER A 57 16.62 14.30 11.93
CA SER A 57 16.53 13.43 13.11
C SER A 57 15.09 12.92 13.33
N GLU A 58 14.96 11.78 14.00
CA GLU A 58 13.65 11.20 14.34
C GLU A 58 12.74 12.18 15.10
N ASP A 59 13.30 12.94 16.05
CA ASP A 59 12.57 13.92 16.87
C ASP A 59 11.97 15.09 16.05
N HIS A 60 12.58 15.44 14.92
CA HIS A 60 12.12 16.52 14.04
C HIS A 60 11.37 16.01 12.80
N ALA A 61 11.31 14.70 12.58
CA ALA A 61 10.78 14.10 11.36
C ALA A 61 9.33 14.50 11.07
N MET A 62 8.50 14.55 12.11
CA MET A 62 7.07 14.86 11.97
C MET A 62 6.79 16.29 11.49
N GLU A 63 7.74 17.22 11.67
CA GLU A 63 7.61 18.59 11.17
C GLU A 63 7.61 18.68 9.64
N TYR A 64 8.06 17.63 8.95
CA TYR A 64 8.15 17.54 7.50
C TYR A 64 6.95 16.84 6.86
N VAL A 65 6.10 16.19 7.67
CA VAL A 65 4.93 15.45 7.20
C VAL A 65 3.77 16.41 6.94
N LEU A 66 3.29 16.45 5.70
CA LEU A 66 2.08 17.18 5.30
C LEU A 66 0.82 16.49 5.84
N GLY A 67 0.78 15.16 5.76
CA GLY A 67 -0.36 14.36 6.15
C GLY A 67 -0.30 12.93 5.68
N TYR A 68 -1.47 12.27 5.74
CA TYR A 68 -1.63 10.85 5.50
C TYR A 68 -2.72 10.54 4.47
N MET A 69 -2.55 9.46 3.73
CA MET A 69 -3.52 8.89 2.80
C MET A 69 -3.59 7.37 2.97
N THR A 70 -4.66 6.75 2.50
CA THR A 70 -4.66 5.30 2.30
C THR A 70 -3.92 4.99 1.01
N ALA A 71 -3.12 3.92 1.00
CA ALA A 71 -2.57 3.34 -0.21
C ALA A 71 -2.91 1.85 -0.30
N ASN A 72 -2.98 1.34 -1.53
CA ASN A 72 -2.93 -0.08 -1.80
C ASN A 72 -1.65 -0.39 -2.58
N ASP A 73 -0.72 -1.15 -1.98
CA ASP A 73 0.48 -1.61 -2.66
C ASP A 73 0.21 -2.92 -3.41
N VAL A 74 -0.50 -2.78 -4.54
CA VAL A 74 -0.87 -3.92 -5.38
C VAL A 74 0.39 -4.61 -5.87
N THR A 75 0.40 -5.94 -5.73
CA THR A 75 1.57 -6.76 -6.04
C THR A 75 1.20 -7.95 -6.91
N ALA A 76 1.86 -8.12 -8.05
CA ALA A 76 1.88 -9.36 -8.80
C ALA A 76 2.98 -10.28 -8.24
N ARG A 77 2.63 -11.19 -7.33
CA ARG A 77 3.59 -12.00 -6.56
C ARG A 77 4.47 -12.90 -7.41
N THR A 78 3.93 -13.42 -8.51
CA THR A 78 4.70 -14.24 -9.46
C THR A 78 5.90 -13.45 -9.98
N HIS A 79 5.67 -12.21 -10.44
CA HIS A 79 6.71 -11.30 -10.89
C HIS A 79 7.60 -10.79 -9.76
N GLN A 80 7.06 -10.57 -8.56
CA GLN A 80 7.86 -10.19 -7.39
C GLN A 80 8.90 -11.27 -7.05
N ASN A 81 8.55 -12.55 -7.20
CA ASN A 81 9.40 -13.68 -6.85
C ASN A 81 10.33 -14.14 -8.00
N GLU A 82 10.15 -13.62 -9.22
CA GLU A 82 11.03 -13.89 -10.37
C GLU A 82 12.44 -13.31 -10.16
N VAL A 83 12.55 -12.20 -9.41
CA VAL A 83 13.80 -11.45 -9.24
C VAL A 83 13.94 -10.96 -7.79
N SER A 84 15.14 -10.52 -7.41
CA SER A 84 15.39 -10.01 -6.06
C SER A 84 14.82 -8.61 -5.81
N GLN A 85 14.46 -7.86 -6.86
CA GLN A 85 13.96 -6.48 -6.77
C GLN A 85 12.43 -6.46 -6.82
N TRP A 86 11.79 -6.02 -5.72
CA TRP A 86 10.34 -6.09 -5.58
C TRP A 86 9.56 -5.19 -6.53
N ASP A 87 10.19 -4.12 -7.03
CA ASP A 87 9.65 -3.21 -8.05
C ASP A 87 9.11 -3.96 -9.27
N ARG A 88 9.70 -5.13 -9.61
CA ARG A 88 9.23 -5.95 -10.73
C ARG A 88 7.78 -6.42 -10.58
N GLY A 89 7.37 -6.78 -9.36
CA GLY A 89 6.00 -7.21 -9.07
C GLY A 89 5.06 -6.07 -8.69
N LYS A 90 5.62 -4.93 -8.26
CA LYS A 90 4.87 -3.79 -7.71
C LYS A 90 4.79 -2.59 -8.67
N GLY A 91 5.54 -2.62 -9.77
CA GLY A 91 5.77 -1.50 -10.66
C GLY A 91 4.87 -1.41 -11.90
N PHE A 92 3.78 -2.18 -11.98
CA PHE A 92 2.86 -2.10 -13.11
C PHE A 92 1.96 -0.86 -13.04
N ASP A 93 1.60 -0.32 -14.21
CA ASP A 93 0.70 0.84 -14.32
C ASP A 93 -0.58 0.63 -13.49
N GLY A 94 -0.89 1.62 -12.65
CA GLY A 94 -2.06 1.60 -11.79
C GLY A 94 -1.96 0.76 -10.51
N PHE A 95 -0.80 0.16 -10.17
CA PHE A 95 -0.61 -0.67 -8.96
C PHE A 95 -0.41 0.11 -7.65
N ALA A 96 -0.57 1.43 -7.66
CA ALA A 96 -0.57 2.28 -6.47
C ALA A 96 -1.84 3.14 -6.39
N PRO A 97 -3.05 2.57 -6.17
CA PRO A 97 -4.20 3.36 -5.75
C PRO A 97 -3.89 4.09 -4.44
N ILE A 98 -3.97 5.42 -4.45
CA ILE A 98 -3.72 6.26 -3.27
C ILE A 98 -4.87 7.27 -3.14
N GLY A 99 -5.41 7.45 -1.93
CA GLY A 99 -6.55 8.35 -1.69
C GLY A 99 -7.56 7.82 -0.66
N PRO A 100 -8.81 8.30 -0.69
CA PRO A 100 -9.35 9.36 -1.56
C PRO A 100 -9.00 10.78 -1.10
N VAL A 101 -8.53 10.93 0.14
CA VAL A 101 -8.26 12.23 0.73
C VAL A 101 -6.89 12.24 1.40
N LEU A 102 -6.23 13.40 1.33
CA LEU A 102 -5.08 13.72 2.15
C LEU A 102 -5.56 14.37 3.44
N VAL A 103 -5.29 13.74 4.57
CA VAL A 103 -5.62 14.28 5.89
C VAL A 103 -4.38 14.86 6.52
N SER A 104 -4.44 16.15 6.88
CA SER A 104 -3.29 16.86 7.43
C SER A 104 -2.79 16.24 8.73
N SER A 105 -1.47 16.22 8.90
CA SER A 105 -0.80 15.87 10.16
C SER A 105 -1.21 16.76 11.34
N ARG A 106 -1.79 17.95 11.09
CA ARG A 106 -2.37 18.80 12.14
C ARG A 106 -3.66 18.23 12.74
N VAL A 107 -4.44 17.51 11.94
CA VAL A 107 -5.67 16.84 12.38
C VAL A 107 -5.34 15.51 13.07
N ILE A 108 -4.26 14.85 12.63
CA ILE A 108 -3.78 13.57 13.18
C ILE A 108 -2.31 13.74 13.56
N PRO A 109 -2.01 14.32 14.74
CA PRO A 109 -0.62 14.54 15.15
C PRO A 109 0.16 13.25 15.42
N ASP A 110 -0.55 12.22 15.91
CA ASP A 110 -0.01 10.90 16.17
C ASP A 110 -0.59 9.89 15.18
N PRO A 111 0.18 9.43 14.18
CA PRO A 111 -0.31 8.45 13.21
C PRO A 111 -0.47 7.03 13.79
N SER A 112 0.06 6.73 14.99
CA SER A 112 -0.04 5.40 15.58
C SER A 112 -1.48 5.00 15.94
N VAL A 113 -2.37 5.99 16.09
CA VAL A 113 -3.81 5.79 16.37
C VAL A 113 -4.61 5.31 15.15
N LEU A 114 -3.98 5.27 13.97
CA LEU A 114 -4.63 4.90 12.72
C LEU A 114 -4.85 3.39 12.64
N LYS A 115 -6.09 2.99 12.32
CA LYS A 115 -6.46 1.61 12.03
C LYS A 115 -6.52 1.42 10.51
N LEU A 116 -5.89 0.37 10.00
CA LEU A 116 -5.80 0.04 8.57
C LEU A 116 -6.70 -1.18 8.29
N ARG A 117 -7.49 -1.11 7.21
CA ARG A 117 -8.38 -2.20 6.83
C ARG A 117 -8.52 -2.37 5.31
N THR A 118 -8.47 -3.63 4.89
CA THR A 118 -8.86 -4.09 3.56
C THR A 118 -10.21 -4.77 3.62
N VAL A 119 -11.12 -4.40 2.72
CA VAL A 119 -12.36 -5.14 2.45
C VAL A 119 -12.45 -5.50 0.97
N LEU A 120 -12.68 -6.79 0.69
CA LEU A 120 -12.86 -7.34 -0.64
C LEU A 120 -14.21 -8.06 -0.72
N ASN A 121 -15.10 -7.63 -1.62
CA ASN A 121 -16.44 -8.24 -1.79
C ASN A 121 -17.20 -8.37 -0.46
N GLY A 122 -17.14 -7.33 0.38
CA GLY A 122 -17.77 -7.29 1.70
C GLY A 122 -17.05 -8.08 2.82
N GLN A 123 -15.94 -8.76 2.52
CA GLN A 123 -15.18 -9.54 3.51
C GLN A 123 -13.91 -8.81 3.96
N VAL A 124 -13.62 -8.86 5.27
CA VAL A 124 -12.40 -8.27 5.82
C VAL A 124 -11.22 -9.18 5.54
N MET A 125 -10.26 -8.67 4.79
CA MET A 125 -9.08 -9.44 4.43
C MET A 125 -7.85 -9.09 5.25
N GLN A 126 -7.73 -7.81 5.63
CA GLN A 126 -6.66 -7.32 6.49
C GLN A 126 -7.25 -6.33 7.48
N GLN A 127 -6.75 -6.39 8.71
CA GLN A 127 -7.04 -5.44 9.76
C GLN A 127 -5.81 -5.31 10.65
N GLY A 128 -5.46 -4.08 11.01
CA GLY A 128 -4.33 -3.81 11.89
C GLY A 128 -4.27 -2.36 12.31
N GLU A 129 -3.29 -2.03 13.13
CA GLU A 129 -3.08 -0.68 13.64
C GLU A 129 -1.70 -0.18 13.24
N ALA A 130 -1.55 1.12 13.03
CA ALA A 130 -0.26 1.74 12.77
C ALA A 130 0.68 1.64 13.98
N SER A 131 0.13 1.45 15.18
CA SER A 131 0.86 1.11 16.40
C SER A 131 1.62 -0.23 16.31
N ASP A 132 1.21 -1.14 15.42
CA ASP A 132 1.88 -2.43 15.19
C ASP A 132 3.10 -2.33 14.26
N MET A 133 3.41 -1.14 13.72
CA MET A 133 4.53 -0.98 12.79
C MET A 133 5.86 -1.26 13.50
N ILE A 134 6.72 -2.07 12.88
CA ILE A 134 8.08 -2.37 13.37
C ILE A 134 8.92 -1.10 13.47
N PHE A 135 8.78 -0.20 12.50
CA PHE A 135 9.42 1.11 12.46
C PHE A 135 8.33 2.18 12.46
N THR A 136 8.44 3.14 13.38
CA THR A 136 7.48 4.23 13.50
C THR A 136 7.57 5.19 12.30
N VAL A 137 6.52 5.98 12.05
CA VAL A 137 6.55 7.02 11.00
C VAL A 137 7.75 7.98 11.16
N PRO A 138 8.05 8.54 12.35
CA PRO A 138 9.27 9.33 12.56
C PRO A 138 10.55 8.59 12.16
N LYS A 139 10.67 7.31 12.52
CA LYS A 139 11.84 6.48 12.19
C LYS A 139 12.03 6.33 10.69
N ILE A 140 10.93 6.04 9.97
CA ILE A 140 10.92 5.85 8.52
C ILE A 140 11.32 7.16 7.83
N VAL A 141 10.71 8.28 8.21
CA VAL A 141 11.02 9.60 7.61
C VAL A 141 12.47 9.99 7.88
N SER A 142 12.97 9.84 9.11
CA SER A 142 14.37 10.12 9.44
C SER A 142 15.32 9.25 8.62
N PHE A 143 15.03 7.94 8.49
CA PHE A 143 15.84 7.02 7.71
C PHE A 143 15.87 7.39 6.22
N LEU A 144 14.71 7.63 5.61
CA LEU A 144 14.59 7.95 4.19
C LEU A 144 15.19 9.32 3.84
N SER A 145 15.13 10.28 4.76
CA SER A 145 15.75 11.60 4.58
C SER A 145 17.28 11.54 4.42
N GLN A 146 17.92 10.42 4.75
CA GLN A 146 19.37 10.21 4.50
C GLN A 146 19.66 9.95 3.01
N LEU A 147 18.66 9.47 2.26
CA LEU A 147 18.75 9.17 0.83
C LEU A 147 18.23 10.34 0.00
N ASP A 148 16.92 10.59 0.06
CA ASP A 148 16.21 11.51 -0.83
C ASP A 148 15.10 12.31 -0.13
N THR A 149 14.36 13.09 -0.90
CA THR A 149 13.17 13.84 -0.45
C THR A 149 11.98 13.46 -1.31
N GLY A 150 11.04 12.65 -0.78
CA GLY A 150 9.92 12.14 -1.56
C GLY A 150 8.66 11.78 -0.75
N LEU A 151 7.63 11.32 -1.46
CA LEU A 151 6.44 10.68 -0.91
C LEU A 151 6.79 9.25 -0.47
N TYR A 152 6.45 8.86 0.76
CA TYR A 152 6.80 7.54 1.28
C TYR A 152 5.54 6.75 1.64
N VAL A 153 5.47 5.50 1.15
CA VAL A 153 4.44 4.54 1.56
C VAL A 153 5.09 3.59 2.56
N ALA A 154 4.51 3.51 3.76
CA ALA A 154 5.06 2.69 4.83
C ALA A 154 4.30 1.35 4.91
N GLU A 155 5.05 0.24 4.81
CA GLU A 155 4.52 -1.13 4.80
C GLU A 155 4.43 -1.75 6.21
N ARG A 156 3.34 -2.47 6.51
CA ARG A 156 3.28 -3.45 7.61
C ARG A 156 3.72 -4.84 7.15
N HIS A 157 4.67 -5.46 7.85
CA HIS A 157 5.07 -6.84 7.55
C HIS A 157 4.03 -7.90 8.01
N TYR A 158 3.40 -8.54 7.01
CA TYR A 158 2.89 -9.93 6.89
C TYR A 158 2.10 -10.61 8.04
N HIS A 159 0.85 -11.02 7.74
CA HIS A 159 0.10 -12.07 8.45
C HIS A 159 0.07 -13.38 7.60
N PRO A 160 0.28 -14.57 8.20
CA PRO A 160 0.54 -15.83 7.46
C PRO A 160 -0.64 -16.52 6.78
N ASP A 161 -1.88 -16.14 7.09
CA ASP A 161 -3.07 -16.82 6.56
C ASP A 161 -3.62 -16.03 5.36
N ARG A 162 -3.18 -16.35 4.13
CA ARG A 162 -3.66 -15.69 2.90
C ARG A 162 -4.79 -16.50 2.25
N ASP A 163 -5.93 -15.84 2.05
CA ASP A 163 -7.14 -16.43 1.47
C ASP A 163 -7.09 -16.39 -0.08
N PRO A 164 -7.38 -17.49 -0.79
CA PRO A 164 -7.43 -17.55 -2.26
C PRO A 164 -8.54 -16.69 -2.94
N LEU A 165 -9.24 -15.81 -2.22
CA LEU A 165 -10.38 -15.05 -2.76
C LEU A 165 -10.04 -14.06 -3.87
N TRP A 166 -8.80 -13.55 -3.96
CA TRP A 166 -8.43 -12.67 -5.08
C TRP A 166 -8.56 -13.37 -6.44
N ASN A 167 -8.17 -14.64 -6.51
CA ASN A 167 -8.22 -15.45 -7.73
C ASN A 167 -9.68 -15.74 -8.18
N ARG A 168 -10.69 -15.32 -7.41
CA ARG A 168 -12.11 -15.39 -7.78
C ARG A 168 -12.67 -14.09 -8.37
N CYS A 169 -11.87 -13.03 -8.53
CA CYS A 169 -12.31 -11.85 -9.29
C CYS A 169 -12.48 -12.25 -10.77
N GLN A 170 -13.73 -12.61 -11.11
CA GLN A 170 -14.14 -13.15 -12.41
C GLN A 170 -13.89 -12.12 -13.52
N PRO A 171 -13.49 -12.54 -14.73
CA PRO A 171 -13.52 -11.65 -15.89
C PRO A 171 -14.96 -11.20 -16.14
N GLU A 172 -15.21 -9.89 -16.28
CA GLU A 172 -16.50 -9.42 -16.79
C GLU A 172 -16.69 -9.98 -18.20
N SER A 173 -17.65 -10.90 -18.36
CA SER A 173 -18.08 -11.42 -19.64
C SER A 173 -18.80 -10.34 -20.43
N THR A 174 -18.06 -9.50 -21.14
CA THR A 174 -18.65 -8.66 -22.19
C THR A 174 -18.52 -9.38 -23.53
N SER A 175 -19.66 -9.81 -24.06
CA SER A 175 -19.80 -10.48 -25.34
C SER A 175 -19.45 -9.54 -26.49
N SER A 176 -18.17 -9.46 -26.88
CA SER A 176 -17.76 -9.21 -28.28
C SER A 176 -16.24 -9.35 -28.41
N ALA A 177 -15.81 -9.95 -29.52
CA ALA A 177 -14.44 -10.29 -29.83
C ALA A 177 -13.43 -9.14 -29.64
N ARG A 178 -12.62 -9.22 -28.58
CA ARG A 178 -11.20 -8.81 -28.50
C ARG A 178 -10.66 -9.30 -27.15
N ARG A 179 -9.83 -10.36 -27.16
CA ARG A 179 -9.14 -10.88 -25.98
C ARG A 179 -8.29 -9.77 -25.34
N ARG A 180 -8.81 -9.14 -24.30
CA ARG A 180 -8.08 -8.42 -23.27
C ARG A 180 -8.67 -8.91 -21.95
N GLY A 181 -8.03 -9.89 -21.32
CA GLY A 181 -8.46 -10.35 -20.00
C GLY A 181 -8.30 -9.21 -19.01
N ARG A 182 -9.40 -8.52 -18.67
CA ARG A 182 -9.43 -7.63 -17.52
C ARG A 182 -9.94 -8.46 -16.34
N ALA A 183 -9.07 -8.71 -15.37
CA ALA A 183 -9.55 -9.01 -14.02
C ALA A 183 -10.05 -7.67 -13.46
N LEU A 184 -11.36 -7.45 -13.47
CA LEU A 184 -11.97 -6.27 -12.89
C LEU A 184 -12.38 -6.62 -11.46
N CYS A 185 -11.58 -6.20 -10.50
CA CYS A 185 -11.97 -6.29 -9.10
C CYS A 185 -12.61 -4.94 -8.75
N ASN A 186 -13.92 -4.84 -9.02
CA ASN A 186 -14.68 -3.58 -8.95
C ASN A 186 -15.24 -3.26 -7.55
N ASP A 187 -15.11 -4.16 -6.58
CA ASP A 187 -15.68 -4.00 -5.23
C ASP A 187 -14.61 -4.12 -4.13
N GLN A 188 -13.55 -3.34 -4.29
CA GLN A 188 -12.47 -3.23 -3.32
C GLN A 188 -12.54 -1.90 -2.61
N SER A 189 -12.56 -1.93 -1.29
CA SER A 189 -12.44 -0.73 -0.47
C SER A 189 -11.29 -0.89 0.52
N TRP A 190 -10.48 0.15 0.58
CA TRP A 190 -9.32 0.28 1.44
C TRP A 190 -9.55 1.56 2.22
N SER A 191 -9.45 1.47 3.53
CA SER A 191 -9.68 2.64 4.37
C SER A 191 -8.78 2.58 5.58
N TRP A 192 -8.44 3.77 6.08
CA TRP A 192 -8.06 3.90 7.46
C TRP A 192 -9.15 4.65 8.22
N VAL A 193 -9.24 4.37 9.51
CA VAL A 193 -10.12 5.08 10.45
C VAL A 193 -9.24 5.60 11.58
N ALA A 194 -9.32 6.90 11.85
CA ALA A 194 -8.77 7.48 13.06
C ALA A 194 -9.79 7.27 14.19
N ASP A 195 -9.40 6.57 15.24
CA ASP A 195 -10.21 6.45 16.43
C ASP A 195 -10.13 7.76 17.24
N GLN A 196 -11.20 8.55 17.24
CA GLN A 196 -11.39 9.62 18.23
C GLN A 196 -12.53 9.27 19.21
N SER A 197 -13.00 8.02 19.22
CA SER A 197 -14.26 7.62 19.84
C SER A 197 -14.18 7.17 21.30
N ASP A 198 -13.28 7.78 22.08
CA ASP A 198 -13.34 7.76 23.57
C ASP A 198 -13.31 9.17 24.20
N ARG A 199 -13.59 10.22 23.41
CA ARG A 199 -13.92 11.55 23.95
C ARG A 199 -15.08 12.18 23.19
N VAL A 200 -16.30 11.77 23.58
CA VAL A 200 -17.50 12.58 23.93
C VAL A 200 -18.63 11.61 24.22
#